data_AF-A0A179I2S6-F1
#
_entry.id   AF-A0A179I2S6-F1
#
_cell.length_a   1.000
_cell.length_b   1.000
_cell.length_c   1.000
_cell.angle_alpha   90.00
_cell.angle_beta   90.00
_cell.angle_gamma   90.00
#
_symmetry.space_group_name_H-M   'P 1'
#
loop_
_entity.id
_entity.type
_entity.pdbx_description
1 polymer ?
#
loop_
_entity_poly.entity_id
_entity_poly.type
_entity_poly.pdbx_seq_one_letter_code
_entity_poly.pdbx_strand_id
1 'polypeptide(L)'
;MNDTIESQHGLPTPAQTDKSQSMEMQPPLLGHATVQDQASKLGTRRLASRELHNPSHMKRLKTTSNQANAAPQSIPFPDKPAVVEENAGEIEYRVVNNDGTRESIIILTGLKCLFQKQLPKMPKDYIARLVYDRAHLSMAIIKHPLEVVGGICFRSFPARTFAEIVFCAVASDQQVKGYGAHLMCHLKDYVRATSPVMHCLTYADNYATGYFQKQGFTKDVTLDPRLWMGCIKDYEGGTLMQCSMLPRARYLEAGRMLLKQKEAVLAKIRPLSRSHVVHPPPVQWAGGNITPIDPMSIPAIRATGWCPAMDELARVPKHGPHFNELRRLLYQVQNHKQAWPFLHPVNKDEVSDYYTVITEPMDLSTMEEKLMQDGYAEPKELIKDMQLIFRNCKLYNDSTTVYSKCAVRLEKYMWSLVKEVPEWSNLLEDASCK
;
A
#
# COMPACT_ATOMS: atom_id res chain seq x y z
N MET A 1 18.86 65.76 33.52
CA MET A 1 18.14 65.14 34.65
C MET A 1 18.50 63.67 34.57
N ASN A 2 19.73 63.36 34.98
CA ASN A 2 20.08 62.79 36.31
C ASN A 2 19.49 61.38 36.41
N ASP A 3 20.19 60.31 36.75
CA ASP A 3 21.52 60.00 37.28
C ASP A 3 21.43 58.44 37.42
N THR A 4 22.35 57.53 37.07
CA THR A 4 23.75 57.33 37.52
C THR A 4 23.92 55.86 37.98
N ILE A 5 24.91 55.16 37.38
CA ILE A 5 25.88 54.19 37.97
C ILE A 5 25.39 52.75 38.29
N GLU A 6 25.92 51.69 37.64
CA GLU A 6 27.23 50.97 37.80
C GLU A 6 27.10 49.85 38.87
N SER A 7 27.39 48.56 38.66
CA SER A 7 28.72 47.93 38.51
C SER A 7 28.49 46.39 38.56
N GLN A 8 28.97 45.60 37.59
CA GLN A 8 30.19 44.78 37.59
C GLN A 8 30.29 43.54 38.53
N HIS A 9 30.63 42.43 37.85
CA HIS A 9 31.46 41.27 38.25
C HIS A 9 30.90 40.10 39.08
N GLY A 10 31.07 38.89 38.53
CA GLY A 10 31.12 37.64 39.27
C GLY A 10 30.93 36.38 38.42
N LEU A 11 31.97 35.92 37.70
CA LEU A 11 32.11 34.51 37.31
C LEU A 11 32.55 33.70 38.55
N PRO A 12 32.14 32.42 38.64
CA PRO A 12 33.15 31.37 38.60
C PRO A 12 32.78 30.14 37.75
N THR A 13 33.84 29.45 37.37
CA THR A 13 34.01 28.27 36.50
C THR A 13 33.63 26.92 37.19
N PRO A 14 33.80 25.74 36.56
CA PRO A 14 32.84 24.63 36.58
C PRO A 14 33.19 23.49 37.55
N ALA A 15 32.21 22.65 37.86
CA ALA A 15 32.43 21.35 38.51
C ALA A 15 32.33 20.20 37.49
N GLN A 16 33.47 19.57 37.23
CA GLN A 16 33.64 18.13 36.96
C GLN A 16 33.07 17.35 38.16
N THR A 17 32.56 16.12 38.13
CA THR A 17 32.56 14.94 37.25
C THR A 17 31.61 13.95 37.92
N ASP A 18 30.82 13.17 37.20
CA ASP A 18 30.91 11.71 37.42
C ASP A 18 30.40 10.89 36.23
N LYS A 19 31.11 9.79 36.01
CA LYS A 19 30.91 8.80 34.94
C LYS A 19 29.82 7.83 35.37
N SER A 20 28.87 7.54 34.49
CA SER A 20 28.19 6.24 34.53
C SER A 20 27.92 5.73 33.12
N GLN A 21 28.39 4.51 32.94
CA GLN A 21 28.55 3.71 31.73
C GLN A 21 27.31 3.58 30.83
N SER A 22 27.62 3.60 29.54
CA SER A 22 26.91 3.05 28.40
C SER A 22 26.52 1.57 28.55
N MET A 23 25.27 1.24 28.25
CA MET A 23 24.87 -0.08 27.74
C MET A 23 24.13 0.11 26.42
N GLU A 24 24.90 0.09 25.32
CA GLU A 24 24.36 -0.17 23.98
C GLU A 24 24.07 -1.68 23.87
N MET A 25 22.81 -2.02 23.62
CA MET A 25 22.40 -3.38 23.26
C MET A 25 22.68 -3.61 21.77
N GLN A 26 23.80 -4.26 21.46
CA GLN A 26 24.07 -4.80 20.12
C GLN A 26 23.31 -6.12 19.91
N PRO A 27 22.76 -6.37 18.70
CA PRO A 27 22.14 -7.63 18.35
C PRO A 27 23.18 -8.74 18.09
N PRO A 28 22.85 -10.03 18.28
CA PRO A 28 23.82 -11.13 18.18
C PRO A 28 24.28 -11.37 16.73
N LEU A 29 25.59 -11.45 16.55
CA LEU A 29 26.26 -11.85 15.31
C LEU A 29 26.13 -13.37 15.10
N LEU A 30 25.54 -13.78 13.97
CA LEU A 30 25.68 -15.13 13.44
C LEU A 30 27.12 -15.33 12.92
N GLY A 31 27.78 -16.38 13.41
CA GLY A 31 29.13 -16.75 13.02
C GLY A 31 29.24 -17.14 11.55
N HIS A 32 30.04 -16.39 10.79
CA HIS A 32 30.53 -16.79 9.48
C HIS A 32 31.79 -17.66 9.66
N ALA A 33 31.67 -18.95 9.36
CA ALA A 33 32.82 -19.83 9.18
C ALA A 33 33.55 -19.47 7.87
N THR A 34 34.81 -19.10 7.99
CA THR A 34 35.72 -18.80 6.89
C THR A 34 36.22 -20.11 6.29
N VAL A 35 35.98 -20.36 5.00
CA VAL A 35 36.66 -21.42 4.24
C VAL A 35 37.72 -20.76 3.38
N GLN A 36 38.98 -21.04 3.72
CA GLN A 36 40.15 -20.60 2.97
C GLN A 36 40.29 -21.35 1.64
N ASP A 37 40.66 -20.56 0.65
CA ASP A 37 41.12 -20.91 -0.68
C ASP A 37 42.43 -21.72 -0.63
N GLN A 38 42.47 -22.86 -1.33
CA GLN A 38 43.71 -23.48 -1.81
C GLN A 38 43.49 -24.05 -3.20
N ALA A 39 43.85 -23.25 -4.20
CA ALA A 39 44.23 -23.73 -5.51
C ALA A 39 45.71 -24.18 -5.49
N SER A 40 46.02 -25.36 -6.05
CA SER A 40 47.05 -25.50 -7.10
C SER A 40 47.37 -26.97 -7.45
N LYS A 41 47.78 -27.12 -8.73
CA LYS A 41 48.50 -28.24 -9.39
C LYS A 41 47.59 -29.34 -9.98
N LEU A 42 47.72 -29.75 -11.24
CA LEU A 42 48.77 -29.61 -12.27
C LEU A 42 48.12 -29.90 -13.66
N GLY A 43 48.74 -29.47 -14.77
CA GLY A 43 48.23 -29.58 -16.15
C GLY A 43 48.27 -31.02 -16.75
N THR A 44 48.10 -31.29 -18.05
CA THR A 44 48.29 -30.53 -19.30
C THR A 44 47.75 -31.41 -20.45
N ARG A 45 47.01 -30.85 -21.45
CA ARG A 45 46.84 -31.31 -22.88
C ARG A 45 46.40 -32.77 -23.16
N ARG A 46 45.62 -33.16 -24.20
CA ARG A 46 45.54 -32.72 -25.62
C ARG A 46 44.34 -33.41 -26.32
N LEU A 47 43.99 -32.90 -27.50
CA LEU A 47 42.85 -33.21 -28.39
C LEU A 47 42.86 -34.59 -29.11
N ALA A 48 41.63 -35.09 -29.28
CA ALA A 48 40.96 -35.64 -30.49
C ALA A 48 41.49 -36.88 -31.25
N SER A 49 40.56 -37.84 -31.42
CA SER A 49 39.99 -38.37 -32.68
C SER A 49 40.12 -39.87 -33.03
N ARG A 50 38.97 -40.37 -33.52
CA ARG A 50 38.67 -41.51 -34.42
C ARG A 50 38.39 -42.91 -33.87
N GLU A 51 37.28 -43.41 -34.38
CA GLU A 51 36.53 -44.65 -34.16
C GLU A 51 37.22 -45.90 -34.74
N LEU A 52 36.82 -47.09 -34.28
CA LEU A 52 36.31 -48.22 -35.10
C LEU A 52 35.80 -49.38 -34.20
N HIS A 53 34.93 -50.20 -34.78
CA HIS A 53 33.84 -51.03 -34.23
C HIS A 53 34.18 -52.35 -33.47
N ASN A 54 33.34 -52.64 -32.44
CA ASN A 54 32.54 -53.85 -32.08
C ASN A 54 33.10 -55.30 -32.25
N PRO A 55 32.68 -56.33 -31.45
CA PRO A 55 31.27 -56.63 -31.10
C PRO A 55 30.92 -57.24 -29.72
N SER A 56 29.60 -57.24 -29.44
CA SER A 56 28.75 -58.22 -28.71
C SER A 56 29.11 -58.61 -27.25
N HIS A 57 28.19 -58.71 -26.27
CA HIS A 57 26.77 -59.09 -26.26
C HIS A 57 26.13 -58.65 -24.91
N MET A 58 24.79 -58.55 -24.89
CA MET A 58 23.85 -58.60 -23.72
C MET A 58 23.10 -57.30 -23.33
N LYS A 59 21.98 -57.10 -24.07
CA LYS A 59 20.61 -56.71 -23.64
C LYS A 59 20.43 -55.63 -22.57
N ARG A 60 20.07 -54.40 -23.02
CA ARG A 60 19.32 -53.42 -22.21
C ARG A 60 17.90 -53.25 -22.77
N LEU A 61 16.92 -53.48 -21.91
CA LEU A 61 15.49 -53.27 -22.18
C LEU A 61 15.18 -51.79 -22.43
N LYS A 62 14.27 -51.55 -23.38
CA LYS A 62 13.74 -50.25 -23.81
C LYS A 62 13.05 -49.52 -22.66
N THR A 63 13.37 -48.24 -22.48
CA THR A 63 12.45 -47.27 -21.87
C THR A 63 12.19 -46.19 -22.91
N THR A 64 10.96 -46.14 -23.42
CA THR A 64 10.48 -45.16 -24.38
C THR A 64 10.39 -43.79 -23.72
N SER A 65 11.40 -42.94 -23.93
CA SER A 65 11.30 -41.51 -23.62
C SER A 65 10.70 -40.77 -24.83
N ASN A 66 9.37 -40.82 -24.97
CA ASN A 66 8.65 -39.79 -25.71
C ASN A 66 8.52 -38.55 -24.82
N GLN A 67 9.59 -37.76 -24.71
CA GLN A 67 9.45 -36.34 -24.39
C GLN A 67 9.48 -35.58 -25.72
N ALA A 68 8.29 -35.53 -26.33
CA ALA A 68 8.03 -34.60 -27.42
C ALA A 68 8.14 -33.18 -26.89
N ASN A 69 8.82 -32.32 -27.65
CA ASN A 69 8.86 -30.87 -27.50
C ASN A 69 7.44 -30.31 -27.23
N ALA A 70 7.13 -30.03 -25.97
CA ALA A 70 5.97 -29.22 -25.62
C ALA A 70 6.35 -27.76 -25.83
N ALA A 71 5.74 -27.10 -26.83
CA ALA A 71 5.84 -25.66 -26.99
C ALA A 71 5.45 -24.97 -25.66
N PRO A 72 6.08 -23.83 -25.30
CA PRO A 72 5.72 -23.12 -24.07
C PRO A 72 4.23 -22.79 -24.09
N GLN A 73 3.46 -23.38 -23.18
CA GLN A 73 2.04 -23.09 -23.03
C GLN A 73 1.88 -21.62 -22.65
N SER A 74 1.22 -20.84 -23.52
CA SER A 74 0.90 -19.45 -23.24
C SER A 74 -0.09 -19.37 -22.09
N ILE A 75 0.28 -18.66 -21.02
CA ILE A 75 -0.64 -18.43 -19.90
C ILE A 75 -1.63 -17.34 -20.32
N PRO A 76 -2.95 -17.60 -20.28
CA PRO A 76 -3.94 -16.60 -20.65
C PRO A 76 -3.87 -15.41 -19.68
N PHE A 77 -3.89 -14.20 -20.24
CA PHE A 77 -3.98 -12.96 -19.50
C PHE A 77 -5.21 -12.20 -20.01
N PRO A 78 -6.31 -12.13 -19.23
CA PRO A 78 -7.50 -11.40 -19.63
C PRO A 78 -7.24 -9.91 -19.57
N ASP A 79 -7.22 -9.26 -20.73
CA ASP A 79 -7.10 -7.81 -20.83
C ASP A 79 -8.38 -7.11 -20.36
N LYS A 80 -8.22 -5.93 -19.76
CA LYS A 80 -9.36 -5.09 -19.32
C LYS A 80 -10.02 -4.41 -20.53
N PRO A 81 -11.30 -4.02 -20.45
CA PRO A 81 -12.00 -3.35 -21.55
C PRO A 81 -11.24 -2.16 -22.14
N ALA A 82 -10.69 -1.28 -21.30
CA ALA A 82 -9.90 -0.14 -21.77
C ALA A 82 -8.67 -0.51 -22.63
N VAL A 83 -8.03 -1.65 -22.35
CA VAL A 83 -6.88 -2.16 -23.13
C VAL A 83 -7.36 -2.74 -24.46
N VAL A 84 -8.51 -3.43 -24.44
CA VAL A 84 -9.13 -4.00 -25.64
C VAL A 84 -9.57 -2.88 -26.58
N GLU A 85 -10.26 -1.86 -26.08
CA GLU A 85 -10.70 -0.70 -26.86
C GLU A 85 -9.50 0.09 -27.45
N GLU A 86 -8.38 0.22 -26.72
CA GLU A 86 -7.14 0.82 -27.25
C GLU A 86 -6.50 -0.02 -28.35
N ASN A 87 -6.38 -1.34 -28.15
CA ASN A 87 -5.81 -2.24 -29.16
C ASN A 87 -6.66 -2.31 -30.43
N ALA A 88 -7.97 -2.12 -30.31
CA ALA A 88 -8.89 -2.01 -31.43
C ALA A 88 -8.85 -0.64 -32.13
N GLY A 89 -8.15 0.35 -31.56
CA GLY A 89 -8.10 1.72 -32.08
C GLY A 89 -9.39 2.52 -31.85
N GLU A 90 -10.30 2.05 -30.99
CA GLU A 90 -11.53 2.78 -30.65
C GLU A 90 -11.25 3.97 -29.74
N ILE A 91 -10.23 3.82 -28.89
CA ILE A 91 -9.71 4.88 -28.03
C ILE A 91 -8.20 5.03 -28.20
N GLU A 92 -7.69 6.20 -27.84
CA GLU A 92 -6.28 6.49 -27.82
C GLU A 92 -5.92 7.47 -26.70
N TYR A 93 -4.64 7.46 -26.30
CA TYR A 93 -4.11 8.32 -25.25
C TYR A 93 -3.23 9.41 -25.89
N ARG A 94 -3.68 10.67 -25.83
CA ARG A 94 -2.90 11.80 -26.35
C ARG A 94 -2.44 12.71 -25.23
N VAL A 95 -1.19 13.13 -25.28
CA VAL A 95 -0.68 14.21 -24.43
C VAL A 95 -0.79 15.52 -25.21
N VAL A 96 -1.53 16.47 -24.66
CA VAL A 96 -1.79 17.79 -25.26
C VAL A 96 -1.47 18.90 -24.26
N ASN A 97 -1.18 20.09 -24.79
CA ASN A 97 -1.04 21.32 -24.02
C ASN A 97 -1.58 22.49 -24.84
N ASN A 98 -1.59 23.69 -24.25
CA ASN A 98 -2.02 24.88 -24.98
C ASN A 98 -0.90 25.36 -25.94
N ASP A 99 -0.76 24.66 -27.05
CA ASP A 99 0.13 24.96 -28.17
C ASP A 99 -0.48 25.97 -29.17
N GLY A 100 -1.77 26.26 -29.06
CA GLY A 100 -2.53 27.13 -29.97
C GLY A 100 -3.14 26.41 -31.17
N THR A 101 -2.94 25.10 -31.32
CA THR A 101 -3.54 24.31 -32.40
C THR A 101 -5.03 24.07 -32.13
N ARG A 102 -5.82 23.99 -33.20
CA ARG A 102 -7.27 23.75 -33.11
C ARG A 102 -7.58 22.43 -32.40
N GLU A 103 -6.81 21.39 -32.68
CA GLU A 103 -7.03 20.05 -32.13
C GLU A 103 -6.75 20.00 -30.62
N SER A 104 -5.59 20.52 -30.18
CA SER A 104 -5.27 20.62 -28.76
C SER A 104 -6.32 21.45 -28.00
N ILE A 105 -6.79 22.57 -28.58
CA ILE A 105 -7.84 23.38 -27.96
C ILE A 105 -9.16 22.61 -27.81
N ILE A 106 -9.56 21.82 -28.81
CA ILE A 106 -10.79 20.98 -28.73
C ILE A 106 -10.65 19.98 -27.57
N ILE A 107 -9.52 19.27 -27.49
CA ILE A 107 -9.27 18.25 -26.47
C ILE A 107 -9.22 18.89 -25.07
N LEU A 108 -8.48 20.00 -24.92
CA LEU A 108 -8.41 20.75 -23.67
C LEU A 108 -9.78 21.30 -23.25
N THR A 109 -10.60 21.74 -24.20
CA THR A 109 -11.99 22.17 -23.92
C THR A 109 -12.83 21.01 -23.41
N GLY A 110 -12.71 19.82 -24.04
CA GLY A 110 -13.36 18.60 -23.59
C GLY A 110 -12.95 18.20 -22.17
N LEU A 111 -11.65 18.21 -21.89
CA LEU A 111 -11.10 17.95 -20.56
C LEU A 111 -11.58 18.96 -19.52
N LYS A 112 -11.56 20.25 -19.84
CA LYS A 112 -12.09 21.30 -18.97
C LYS A 112 -13.55 21.01 -18.59
N CYS A 113 -14.40 20.73 -19.58
CA CYS A 113 -15.81 20.40 -19.35
C CYS A 113 -15.97 19.13 -18.51
N LEU A 114 -15.17 18.10 -18.78
CA LEU A 114 -15.14 16.87 -17.99
C LEU A 114 -14.78 17.14 -16.53
N PHE A 115 -13.66 17.83 -16.27
CA PHE A 115 -13.21 18.16 -14.92
C PHE A 115 -14.23 19.02 -14.19
N GLN A 116 -14.84 20.02 -14.84
CA GLN A 116 -15.89 20.85 -14.25
C GLN A 116 -17.13 20.03 -13.82
N LYS A 117 -17.42 18.94 -14.53
CA LYS A 117 -18.53 18.02 -14.19
C LYS A 117 -18.15 17.03 -13.09
N GLN A 118 -16.95 16.46 -13.15
CA GLN A 118 -16.51 15.40 -12.23
C GLN A 118 -15.92 15.93 -10.91
N LEU A 119 -15.49 17.20 -10.86
CA LEU A 119 -14.89 17.85 -9.70
C LEU A 119 -15.72 19.06 -9.26
N PRO A 120 -16.95 18.87 -8.74
CA PRO A 120 -17.87 19.98 -8.44
C PRO A 120 -17.40 20.92 -7.33
N LYS A 121 -16.48 20.47 -6.47
CA LYS A 121 -15.86 21.28 -5.41
C LYS A 121 -14.79 22.24 -5.95
N MET A 122 -14.30 22.03 -7.17
CA MET A 122 -13.27 22.86 -7.78
C MET A 122 -13.91 24.03 -8.55
N PRO A 123 -13.46 25.28 -8.34
CA PRO A 123 -14.00 26.42 -9.06
C PRO A 123 -13.82 26.28 -10.58
N LYS A 124 -14.88 26.56 -11.36
CA LYS A 124 -14.88 26.37 -12.81
C LYS A 124 -13.79 27.18 -13.52
N ASP A 125 -13.57 28.42 -13.09
CA ASP A 125 -12.55 29.31 -13.64
C ASP A 125 -11.15 28.85 -13.27
N TYR A 126 -10.98 28.26 -12.08
CA TYR A 126 -9.72 27.68 -11.65
C TYR A 126 -9.34 26.49 -12.54
N ILE A 127 -10.27 25.57 -12.81
CA ILE A 127 -10.06 24.46 -13.74
C ILE A 127 -9.68 24.99 -15.12
N ALA A 128 -10.45 25.92 -15.67
CA ALA A 128 -10.19 26.47 -16.99
C ALA A 128 -8.80 27.11 -17.09
N ARG A 129 -8.43 27.90 -16.08
CA ARG A 129 -7.13 28.57 -16.03
C ARG A 129 -5.97 27.57 -16.09
N LEU A 130 -6.02 26.48 -15.32
CA LEU A 130 -4.93 25.50 -15.28
C LEU A 130 -4.92 24.56 -16.48
N VAL A 131 -6.08 24.13 -16.97
CA VAL A 131 -6.15 23.27 -18.18
C VAL A 131 -5.61 24.00 -19.41
N TYR A 132 -5.83 25.31 -19.53
CA TYR A 132 -5.29 26.12 -20.63
C TYR A 132 -3.92 26.75 -20.34
N ASP A 133 -3.35 26.54 -19.16
CA ASP A 133 -2.05 27.07 -18.81
C ASP A 133 -0.96 26.33 -19.61
N ARG A 134 -0.06 27.08 -20.25
CA ARG A 134 0.98 26.51 -21.13
C ARG A 134 2.04 25.69 -20.39
N ALA A 135 2.19 25.88 -19.08
CA ALA A 135 3.10 25.10 -18.24
C ALA A 135 2.48 23.78 -17.78
N HIS A 136 1.19 23.56 -18.05
CA HIS A 136 0.50 22.30 -17.74
C HIS A 136 0.37 21.44 -19.00
N LEU A 137 0.48 20.14 -18.80
CA LEU A 137 0.21 19.12 -19.80
C LEU A 137 -1.06 18.37 -19.39
N SER A 138 -1.78 17.84 -20.38
CA SER A 138 -2.90 16.96 -20.13
C SER A 138 -2.79 15.69 -20.95
N MET A 139 -2.87 14.53 -20.29
CA MET A 139 -3.06 13.26 -20.96
C MET A 139 -4.55 12.97 -21.05
N ALA A 140 -5.09 12.91 -22.27
CA ALA A 140 -6.51 12.68 -22.55
C ALA A 140 -6.74 11.27 -23.08
N ILE A 141 -7.86 10.66 -22.68
CA ILE A 141 -8.45 9.50 -23.34
C ILE A 141 -9.41 10.03 -24.40
N ILE A 142 -9.11 9.76 -25.65
CA ILE A 142 -9.90 10.22 -26.80
C ILE A 142 -10.56 9.01 -27.43
N LYS A 143 -11.88 9.07 -27.55
CA LYS A 143 -12.68 8.14 -28.33
C LYS A 143 -12.92 8.74 -29.72
N HIS A 144 -12.76 7.92 -30.75
CA HIS A 144 -12.80 8.40 -32.12
C HIS A 144 -14.16 9.07 -32.47
N PRO A 145 -14.18 10.24 -33.14
CA PRO A 145 -13.02 10.95 -33.69
C PRO A 145 -12.28 11.88 -32.70
N LEU A 146 -12.97 12.58 -31.78
CA LEU A 146 -12.37 13.55 -30.84
C LEU A 146 -13.16 13.69 -29.52
N GLU A 147 -13.85 12.64 -29.09
CA GLU A 147 -14.61 12.66 -27.84
C GLU A 147 -13.69 12.43 -26.63
N VAL A 148 -13.72 13.32 -25.64
CA VAL A 148 -12.90 13.18 -24.43
C VAL A 148 -13.64 12.36 -23.37
N VAL A 149 -13.11 11.20 -23.03
CA VAL A 149 -13.69 10.26 -22.06
C VAL A 149 -13.07 10.40 -20.66
N GLY A 150 -11.82 10.82 -20.60
CA GLY A 150 -11.05 10.87 -19.37
C GLY A 150 -9.78 11.69 -19.53
N GLY A 151 -9.14 12.07 -18.43
CA GLY A 151 -7.81 12.64 -18.50
C GLY A 151 -7.18 12.98 -17.17
N ILE A 152 -5.87 13.22 -17.24
CA ILE A 152 -5.05 13.73 -16.15
C ILE A 152 -4.39 15.03 -16.62
N CYS A 153 -4.64 16.12 -15.90
CA CYS A 153 -3.88 17.36 -16.03
C CYS A 153 -2.75 17.35 -15.00
N PHE A 154 -1.52 17.61 -15.45
CA PHE A 154 -0.33 17.56 -14.61
C PHE A 154 0.69 18.63 -14.99
N ARG A 155 1.54 19.01 -14.04
CA ARG A 155 2.64 19.94 -14.22
C ARG A 155 3.94 19.26 -13.83
N SER A 156 4.91 19.24 -14.73
CA SER A 156 6.20 18.60 -14.48
C SER A 156 7.24 19.59 -13.98
N PHE A 157 8.06 19.18 -13.01
CA PHE A 157 9.20 19.92 -12.49
C PHE A 157 10.49 19.10 -12.69
N PRO A 158 11.04 19.01 -13.91
CA PRO A 158 12.16 18.10 -14.23
C PRO A 158 13.39 18.31 -13.35
N ALA A 159 13.77 19.56 -13.08
CA ALA A 159 14.90 19.91 -12.22
C ALA A 159 14.72 19.46 -10.76
N ARG A 160 13.47 19.19 -10.35
CA ARG A 160 13.10 18.74 -9.00
C ARG A 160 12.66 17.28 -8.98
N THR A 161 12.72 16.59 -10.11
CA THR A 161 12.41 15.16 -10.28
C THR A 161 10.98 14.74 -9.90
N PHE A 162 10.03 15.67 -9.83
CA PHE A 162 8.63 15.38 -9.52
C PHE A 162 7.66 16.02 -10.52
N ALA A 163 6.43 15.48 -10.59
CA ALA A 163 5.30 16.09 -11.28
C ALA A 163 4.11 16.22 -10.31
N GLU A 164 3.37 17.31 -10.43
CA GLU A 164 2.11 17.56 -9.74
C GLU A 164 0.96 17.05 -10.61
N ILE A 165 0.15 16.15 -10.10
CA ILE A 165 -1.15 15.81 -10.70
C ILE A 165 -2.18 16.79 -10.14
N VAL A 166 -2.70 17.63 -11.03
CA VAL A 166 -3.63 18.72 -10.69
C VAL A 166 -5.06 18.23 -10.77
N PHE A 167 -5.43 17.57 -11.87
CA PHE A 167 -6.76 17.01 -12.06
C PHE A 167 -6.67 15.59 -12.59
N CYS A 168 -7.56 14.72 -12.13
CA CYS A 168 -7.68 13.34 -12.61
C CYS A 168 -9.17 12.95 -12.59
N ALA A 169 -9.74 12.65 -13.76
CA ALA A 169 -11.14 12.27 -13.86
C ALA A 169 -11.43 11.39 -15.08
N VAL A 170 -12.46 10.58 -14.97
CA VAL A 170 -13.06 9.79 -16.06
C VAL A 170 -14.57 10.02 -16.04
N ALA A 171 -15.18 10.14 -17.22
CA ALA A 171 -16.62 10.30 -17.37
C ALA A 171 -17.38 9.19 -16.66
N SER A 172 -18.44 9.54 -15.92
CA SER A 172 -19.13 8.65 -14.99
C SER A 172 -19.69 7.39 -15.66
N ASP A 173 -20.20 7.51 -16.87
CA ASP A 173 -20.71 6.43 -17.73
C ASP A 173 -19.61 5.50 -18.27
N GLN A 174 -18.35 5.92 -18.18
CA GLN A 174 -17.19 5.14 -18.60
C GLN A 174 -16.37 4.60 -17.41
N GLN A 175 -16.79 4.88 -16.16
CA GLN A 175 -16.14 4.33 -14.98
C GLN A 175 -16.28 2.80 -14.92
N VAL A 176 -15.47 2.14 -14.09
CA VAL A 176 -15.44 0.68 -13.89
C VAL A 176 -14.87 -0.13 -15.07
N LYS A 177 -14.73 0.44 -16.27
CA LYS A 177 -14.07 -0.20 -17.44
C LYS A 177 -12.54 -0.32 -17.35
N GLY A 178 -11.94 0.24 -16.29
CA GLY A 178 -10.49 0.24 -16.08
C GLY A 178 -9.75 1.45 -16.63
N TYR A 179 -10.44 2.43 -17.23
CA TYR A 179 -9.83 3.62 -17.82
C TYR A 179 -8.91 4.39 -16.88
N GLY A 180 -9.32 4.67 -15.64
CA GLY A 180 -8.49 5.42 -14.70
C GLY A 180 -7.15 4.75 -14.41
N ALA A 181 -7.16 3.43 -14.15
CA ALA A 181 -5.94 2.67 -13.92
C ALA A 181 -5.05 2.63 -15.18
N HIS A 182 -5.65 2.45 -16.36
CA HIS A 182 -4.90 2.41 -17.62
C HIS A 182 -4.28 3.77 -17.96
N LEU A 183 -5.02 4.86 -17.75
CA LEU A 183 -4.58 6.24 -17.89
C LEU A 183 -3.40 6.56 -16.96
N MET A 184 -3.44 6.11 -15.70
CA MET A 184 -2.32 6.27 -14.78
C MET A 184 -1.09 5.47 -15.21
N CYS A 185 -1.27 4.26 -15.75
CA CYS A 185 -0.16 3.48 -16.32
C CYS A 185 0.49 4.21 -17.50
N HIS A 186 -0.32 4.73 -18.43
CA HIS A 186 0.14 5.57 -19.53
C HIS A 186 0.90 6.80 -19.04
N LEU A 187 0.36 7.52 -18.05
CA LEU A 187 1.02 8.70 -17.47
C LEU A 187 2.40 8.35 -16.91
N LYS A 188 2.49 7.28 -16.11
CA LYS A 188 3.76 6.86 -15.50
C LYS A 188 4.79 6.43 -16.52
N ASP A 189 4.39 5.68 -17.54
CA ASP A 189 5.31 5.27 -18.60
C ASP A 189 5.73 6.47 -19.46
N TYR A 190 4.81 7.39 -19.78
CA TYR A 190 5.10 8.62 -20.53
C TYR A 190 6.07 9.54 -19.78
N VAL A 191 5.77 9.90 -18.53
CA VAL A 191 6.58 10.84 -17.74
C VAL A 191 8.00 10.30 -17.55
N ARG A 192 8.13 8.99 -17.29
CA ARG A 192 9.42 8.33 -17.06
C ARG A 192 10.23 8.16 -18.36
N ALA A 193 9.56 8.05 -19.51
CA ALA A 193 10.22 7.96 -20.82
C ALA A 193 10.65 9.34 -21.36
N THR A 194 9.96 10.42 -20.97
CA THR A 194 10.16 11.76 -21.55
C THR A 194 10.87 12.73 -20.61
N SER A 195 11.08 12.38 -19.34
CA SER A 195 11.65 13.28 -18.33
C SER A 195 12.37 12.51 -17.21
N PRO A 196 13.23 13.16 -16.41
CA PRO A 196 13.87 12.55 -15.24
C PRO A 196 12.92 12.44 -14.02
N VAL A 197 11.63 12.74 -14.17
CA VAL A 197 10.66 12.71 -13.08
C VAL A 197 10.45 11.28 -12.61
N MET A 198 10.59 11.07 -11.30
CA MET A 198 10.39 9.78 -10.63
C MET A 198 9.27 9.81 -9.58
N HIS A 199 8.81 11.00 -9.20
CA HIS A 199 7.79 11.19 -8.18
C HIS A 199 6.57 11.91 -8.74
N CYS A 200 5.37 11.43 -8.41
CA CYS A 200 4.13 12.16 -8.64
C CYS A 200 3.55 12.58 -7.30
N LEU A 201 3.22 13.86 -7.15
CA LEU A 201 2.52 14.41 -5.99
C LEU A 201 1.10 14.83 -6.40
N THR A 202 0.15 14.66 -5.50
CA THR A 202 -1.24 15.07 -5.73
C THR A 202 -1.92 15.39 -4.41
N TYR A 203 -2.83 16.36 -4.42
CA TYR A 203 -3.84 16.48 -3.36
C TYR A 203 -5.08 15.71 -3.79
N ALA A 204 -5.43 14.65 -3.06
CA ALA A 204 -6.58 13.82 -3.34
C ALA A 204 -7.76 14.20 -2.43
N ASP A 205 -8.97 14.35 -2.98
CA ASP A 205 -10.19 14.40 -2.17
C ASP A 205 -10.34 13.05 -1.42
N ASN A 206 -11.02 13.06 -0.28
CA ASN A 206 -11.24 11.90 0.58
C ASN A 206 -11.85 10.72 -0.19
N TYR A 207 -12.73 10.98 -1.16
CA TYR A 207 -13.33 9.96 -2.02
C TYR A 207 -12.38 9.35 -3.06
N ALA A 208 -11.27 10.02 -3.37
CA ALA A 208 -10.29 9.60 -4.38
C ALA A 208 -9.05 8.92 -3.78
N THR A 209 -8.82 9.03 -2.47
CA THR A 209 -7.66 8.43 -1.78
C THR A 209 -7.51 6.94 -2.10
N GLY A 210 -8.58 6.16 -2.03
CA GLY A 210 -8.56 4.72 -2.35
C GLY A 210 -8.21 4.41 -3.81
N TYR A 211 -8.53 5.31 -4.75
CA TYR A 211 -8.09 5.17 -6.14
C TYR A 211 -6.57 5.37 -6.24
N PHE A 212 -6.04 6.45 -5.66
CA PHE A 212 -4.61 6.77 -5.68
C PHE A 212 -3.78 5.71 -4.94
N GLN A 213 -4.25 5.18 -3.81
CA GLN A 213 -3.63 4.05 -3.12
C GLN A 213 -3.48 2.82 -4.03
N LYS A 214 -4.52 2.45 -4.78
CA LYS A 214 -4.45 1.36 -5.77
C LYS A 214 -3.48 1.66 -6.91
N GLN A 215 -3.20 2.94 -7.17
CA GLN A 215 -2.19 3.36 -8.12
C GLN A 215 -0.79 3.49 -7.49
N GLY A 216 -0.58 3.05 -6.25
CA GLY A 216 0.73 3.12 -5.59
C GLY A 216 1.09 4.50 -5.06
N PHE A 217 0.10 5.33 -4.73
CA PHE A 217 0.31 6.53 -3.92
C PHE A 217 0.17 6.21 -2.43
N THR A 218 0.96 6.87 -1.61
CA THR A 218 0.91 6.81 -0.15
C THR A 218 0.72 8.21 0.43
N LYS A 219 0.18 8.28 1.66
CA LYS A 219 0.13 9.54 2.43
C LYS A 219 1.51 9.92 3.00
N ASP A 220 2.42 8.95 3.08
CA ASP A 220 3.79 9.16 3.55
C ASP A 220 4.65 9.82 2.46
N VAL A 221 4.82 11.13 2.56
CA VAL A 221 5.59 11.93 1.60
C VAL A 221 7.06 11.92 2.00
N THR A 222 7.82 11.06 1.34
CA THR A 222 9.27 10.89 1.57
C THR A 222 10.14 11.86 0.76
N LEU A 223 9.57 12.55 -0.24
CA LEU A 223 10.29 13.55 -1.03
C LEU A 223 10.59 14.79 -0.17
N ASP A 224 11.85 15.26 -0.19
CA ASP A 224 12.29 16.42 0.58
C ASP A 224 11.33 17.61 0.38
N PRO A 225 10.69 18.11 1.46
CA PRO A 225 9.80 19.25 1.42
C PRO A 225 10.35 20.47 0.67
N ARG A 226 11.66 20.72 0.71
CA ARG A 226 12.31 21.83 -0.01
C ARG A 226 12.13 21.76 -1.53
N LEU A 227 11.92 20.55 -2.07
CA LEU A 227 11.71 20.34 -3.49
C LEU A 227 10.30 20.71 -3.93
N TRP A 228 9.27 20.49 -3.11
CA TRP A 228 7.88 20.61 -3.56
C TRP A 228 7.08 21.70 -2.85
N MET A 229 7.45 22.11 -1.64
CA MET A 229 6.77 23.19 -0.91
C MET A 229 6.83 24.49 -1.72
N GLY A 230 5.68 25.15 -1.85
CA GLY A 230 5.51 26.37 -2.65
C GLY A 230 5.44 26.15 -4.17
N CYS A 231 5.66 24.92 -4.66
CA CYS A 231 5.52 24.59 -6.07
C CYS A 231 4.14 24.01 -6.41
N ILE A 232 3.62 23.18 -5.52
CA ILE A 232 2.30 22.56 -5.64
C ILE A 232 1.23 23.43 -4.97
N LYS A 233 -0.03 23.27 -5.37
CA LYS A 233 -1.16 23.98 -4.76
C LYS A 233 -1.80 23.17 -3.65
N ASP A 234 -1.97 23.80 -2.50
CA ASP A 234 -2.72 23.24 -1.38
C ASP A 234 -4.22 23.38 -1.66
N TYR A 235 -4.96 22.29 -1.43
CA TYR A 235 -6.41 22.29 -1.56
C TYR A 235 -7.03 21.97 -0.21
N GLU A 236 -7.94 22.84 0.24
CA GLU A 236 -8.67 22.64 1.48
C GLU A 236 -9.45 21.32 1.44
N GLY A 237 -9.26 20.47 2.45
CA GLY A 237 -9.85 19.14 2.52
C GLY A 237 -9.23 18.09 1.59
N GLY A 238 -8.13 18.41 0.90
CA GLY A 238 -7.33 17.43 0.16
C GLY A 238 -6.28 16.75 1.04
N THR A 239 -6.04 15.47 0.80
CA THR A 239 -4.92 14.73 1.39
C THR A 239 -3.74 14.73 0.42
N LEU A 240 -2.58 15.24 0.84
CA LEU A 240 -1.35 15.14 0.06
C LEU A 240 -0.93 13.67 -0.05
N MET A 241 -0.62 13.23 -1.26
CA MET A 241 -0.17 11.87 -1.53
C MET A 241 0.99 11.84 -2.52
N GLN A 242 1.91 10.90 -2.32
CA GLN A 242 3.09 10.69 -3.16
C GLN A 242 3.07 9.30 -3.81
N CYS A 243 3.39 9.24 -5.10
CA CYS A 243 3.77 8.00 -5.80
C CYS A 243 5.23 8.07 -6.24
N SER A 244 6.05 7.13 -5.77
CA SER A 244 7.41 6.92 -6.27
C SER A 244 7.40 5.82 -7.33
N MET A 245 7.79 6.15 -8.55
CA MET A 245 7.76 5.21 -9.67
C MET A 245 8.91 4.19 -9.58
N LEU A 246 8.66 2.98 -10.07
CA LEU A 246 9.66 1.92 -10.14
C LEU A 246 10.57 2.17 -11.36
N PRO A 247 11.91 2.19 -11.19
CA PRO A 247 12.83 2.56 -12.28
C PRO A 247 12.74 1.68 -13.53
N ARG A 248 12.52 0.37 -13.33
CA ARG A 248 12.60 -0.65 -14.40
C ARG A 248 11.24 -1.18 -14.86
N ALA A 249 10.14 -0.77 -14.22
CA ALA A 249 8.82 -1.32 -14.52
C ALA A 249 8.15 -0.54 -15.66
N ARG A 250 7.68 -1.22 -16.71
CA ARG A 250 6.72 -0.64 -17.66
C ARG A 250 5.32 -0.90 -17.14
N TYR A 251 4.62 0.15 -16.72
CA TYR A 251 3.35 0.04 -16.01
C TYR A 251 2.23 -0.53 -16.88
N LEU A 252 2.23 -0.25 -18.19
CA LEU A 252 1.29 -0.87 -19.14
C LEU A 252 1.47 -2.40 -19.23
N GLU A 253 2.67 -2.91 -18.96
CA GLU A 253 3.00 -4.34 -18.97
C GLU A 253 2.98 -4.98 -17.58
N ALA A 254 2.65 -4.21 -16.53
CA ALA A 254 2.79 -4.66 -15.14
C ALA A 254 1.98 -5.93 -14.86
N GLY A 255 0.76 -6.04 -15.40
CA GLY A 255 -0.08 -7.23 -15.23
C GLY A 255 0.57 -8.49 -15.81
N ARG A 256 1.13 -8.39 -17.03
CA ARG A 256 1.83 -9.51 -17.69
C ARG A 256 3.15 -9.84 -16.99
N MET A 257 3.88 -8.82 -16.53
CA MET A 257 5.10 -8.99 -15.74
C MET A 257 4.82 -9.76 -14.44
N LEU A 258 3.80 -9.36 -13.67
CA LEU A 258 3.40 -10.03 -12.44
C LEU A 258 2.95 -11.47 -12.68
N LEU A 259 2.20 -11.72 -13.77
CA LEU A 259 1.81 -13.08 -14.15
C LEU A 259 3.03 -13.97 -14.45
N LYS A 260 4.03 -13.45 -15.18
CA LYS A 260 5.28 -14.15 -15.45
C LYS A 260 6.07 -14.43 -14.17
N GLN A 261 6.15 -13.46 -13.25
CA GLN A 261 6.82 -13.63 -11.96
C GLN A 261 6.13 -14.70 -11.10
N LYS A 262 4.79 -14.65 -11.02
CA LYS A 262 3.98 -15.66 -10.32
C LYS A 262 4.24 -17.05 -10.89
N GLU A 263 4.24 -17.19 -12.22
CA GLU A 263 4.52 -18.46 -12.86
C GLU A 263 5.94 -18.95 -12.60
N ALA A 264 6.95 -18.07 -12.63
CA ALA A 264 8.33 -18.46 -12.34
C ALA A 264 8.47 -19.04 -10.92
N VAL A 265 7.79 -18.43 -9.94
CA VAL A 265 7.73 -18.95 -8.56
C VAL A 265 7.01 -20.30 -8.53
N LEU A 266 5.84 -20.42 -9.17
CA LEU A 266 5.10 -21.68 -9.22
C LEU A 266 5.88 -22.80 -9.91
N ALA A 267 6.57 -22.51 -11.00
CA ALA A 267 7.41 -23.47 -11.71
C ALA A 267 8.54 -24.01 -10.82
N LYS A 268 9.09 -23.20 -9.92
CA LYS A 268 10.08 -23.64 -8.92
C LYS A 268 9.44 -24.47 -7.80
N ILE A 269 8.19 -24.16 -7.42
CA ILE A 269 7.44 -24.89 -6.40
C ILE A 269 7.00 -26.27 -6.90
N ARG A 270 6.51 -26.40 -8.14
CA ARG A 270 5.97 -27.66 -8.71
C ARG A 270 6.83 -28.91 -8.52
N PRO A 271 8.15 -28.92 -8.80
CA PRO A 271 8.97 -30.12 -8.62
C PRO A 271 9.22 -30.48 -7.14
N LEU A 272 9.02 -29.53 -6.22
CA LEU A 272 9.23 -29.72 -4.78
C LEU A 272 7.92 -30.04 -4.04
N SER A 273 6.82 -29.42 -4.49
CA SER A 273 5.53 -29.51 -3.84
C SER A 273 4.77 -30.77 -4.25
N ARG A 274 4.31 -31.51 -3.25
CA ARG A 274 3.35 -32.63 -3.41
C ARG A 274 1.92 -32.20 -3.12
N SER A 275 1.66 -30.90 -2.95
CA SER A 275 0.33 -30.39 -2.56
C SER A 275 -0.76 -30.62 -3.61
N HIS A 276 -0.38 -30.90 -4.87
CA HIS A 276 -1.30 -31.24 -5.95
C HIS A 276 -1.75 -32.71 -5.94
N VAL A 277 -1.14 -33.56 -5.10
CA VAL A 277 -1.49 -34.98 -4.97
C VAL A 277 -2.77 -35.10 -4.14
N VAL A 278 -3.83 -35.60 -4.76
CA VAL A 278 -5.09 -35.89 -4.06
C VAL A 278 -4.97 -37.27 -3.42
N HIS A 279 -5.05 -37.32 -2.10
CA HIS A 279 -5.05 -38.58 -1.34
C HIS A 279 -6.49 -39.04 -1.08
N PRO A 280 -6.80 -40.34 -1.25
CA PRO A 280 -8.11 -40.86 -0.91
C PRO A 280 -8.37 -40.76 0.60
N PRO A 281 -9.65 -40.69 1.03
CA PRO A 281 -9.97 -40.72 2.45
C PRO A 281 -9.50 -42.04 3.08
N PRO A 282 -9.16 -42.04 4.38
CA PRO A 282 -8.85 -43.24 5.13
C PRO A 282 -9.93 -44.32 4.99
N VAL A 283 -9.51 -45.58 4.78
CA VAL A 283 -10.42 -46.74 4.61
C VAL A 283 -11.34 -46.94 5.81
N GLN A 284 -10.90 -46.54 7.00
CA GLN A 284 -11.68 -46.57 8.24
C GLN A 284 -12.95 -45.72 8.17
N TRP A 285 -12.98 -44.73 7.27
CA TRP A 285 -14.12 -43.83 7.09
C TRP A 285 -15.02 -44.22 5.91
N ALA A 286 -14.75 -45.33 5.21
CA ALA A 286 -15.48 -45.76 4.01
C ALA A 286 -16.99 -46.01 4.23
N GLY A 287 -17.42 -46.20 5.49
CA GLY A 287 -18.83 -46.39 5.87
C GLY A 287 -19.53 -45.15 6.47
N GLY A 288 -18.91 -43.96 6.39
CA GLY A 288 -19.46 -42.73 6.97
C GLY A 288 -19.28 -42.59 8.49
N ASN A 289 -18.74 -43.61 9.16
CA ASN A 289 -18.37 -43.54 10.57
C ASN A 289 -16.97 -42.90 10.72
N ILE A 290 -16.94 -41.63 11.14
CA ILE A 290 -15.70 -40.86 11.29
C ILE A 290 -15.15 -41.09 12.69
N THR A 291 -14.12 -41.92 12.79
CA THR A 291 -13.38 -42.18 14.04
C THR A 291 -12.01 -41.47 14.01
N PRO A 292 -11.50 -40.99 15.17
CA PRO A 292 -10.16 -40.40 15.23
C PRO A 292 -9.09 -41.37 14.74
N ILE A 293 -8.16 -40.88 13.91
CA ILE A 293 -7.02 -41.64 13.40
C ILE A 293 -5.75 -40.90 13.82
N ASP A 294 -4.73 -41.63 14.27
CA ASP A 294 -3.40 -41.08 14.50
C ASP A 294 -2.83 -40.55 13.16
N PRO A 295 -2.57 -39.23 13.01
CA PRO A 295 -2.06 -38.68 11.76
C PRO A 295 -0.71 -39.26 11.34
N MET A 296 0.12 -39.72 12.30
CA MET A 296 1.42 -40.34 12.01
C MET A 296 1.29 -41.74 11.40
N SER A 297 0.14 -42.40 11.58
CA SER A 297 -0.17 -43.66 10.92
C SER A 297 -0.44 -43.50 9.41
N ILE A 298 -0.73 -42.29 8.94
CA ILE A 298 -1.01 -41.99 7.53
C ILE A 298 0.32 -41.71 6.81
N PRO A 299 0.77 -42.58 5.87
CA PRO A 299 2.09 -42.43 5.24
C PRO A 299 2.29 -41.10 4.52
N ALA A 300 1.22 -40.55 3.93
CA ALA A 300 1.25 -39.27 3.24
C ALA A 300 1.53 -38.10 4.19
N ILE A 301 0.89 -38.07 5.37
CA ILE A 301 1.10 -37.04 6.41
C ILE A 301 2.51 -37.17 6.98
N ARG A 302 2.93 -38.39 7.32
CA ARG A 302 4.31 -38.62 7.81
C ARG A 302 5.37 -38.14 6.81
N ALA A 303 5.13 -38.31 5.51
CA ALA A 303 6.04 -37.89 4.46
C ALA A 303 6.14 -36.37 4.27
N THR A 304 5.21 -35.57 4.81
CA THR A 304 5.32 -34.09 4.78
C THR A 304 6.24 -33.55 5.87
N GLY A 305 6.68 -34.38 6.81
CA GLY A 305 7.37 -33.94 8.02
C GLY A 305 6.43 -33.31 9.05
N TRP A 306 5.12 -33.48 8.89
CA TRP A 306 4.13 -33.05 9.87
C TRP A 306 4.43 -33.69 11.24
N CYS A 307 4.28 -32.89 12.30
CA CYS A 307 4.34 -33.38 13.66
C CYS A 307 3.23 -32.72 14.50
N PRO A 308 2.83 -33.34 15.62
CA PRO A 308 1.80 -32.80 16.50
C PRO A 308 2.07 -31.35 16.95
N ALA A 309 3.34 -30.99 17.20
CA ALA A 309 3.71 -29.63 17.61
C ALA A 309 3.44 -28.57 16.50
N MET A 310 3.62 -28.93 15.23
CA MET A 310 3.29 -28.02 14.11
C MET A 310 1.78 -27.82 13.98
N ASP A 311 0.99 -28.85 14.22
CA ASP A 311 -0.48 -28.80 14.22
C ASP A 311 -1.00 -27.99 15.40
N GLU A 312 -0.41 -28.17 16.58
CA GLU A 312 -0.71 -27.36 17.75
C GLU A 312 -0.44 -25.88 17.48
N LEU A 313 0.74 -25.54 16.94
CA LEU A 313 1.07 -24.18 16.53
C LEU A 313 0.11 -23.61 15.48
N ALA A 314 -0.31 -24.42 14.50
CA ALA A 314 -1.25 -24.00 13.46
C ALA A 314 -2.68 -23.81 13.99
N ARG A 315 -3.05 -24.52 15.06
CA ARG A 315 -4.33 -24.35 15.78
C ARG A 315 -4.33 -23.19 16.75
N VAL A 316 -3.15 -22.70 17.18
CA VAL A 316 -3.08 -21.48 17.99
C VAL A 316 -3.73 -20.36 17.18
N PRO A 317 -4.83 -19.76 17.67
CA PRO A 317 -5.42 -18.60 17.04
C PRO A 317 -4.35 -17.53 16.91
N LYS A 318 -4.11 -17.06 15.69
CA LYS A 318 -3.11 -16.01 15.45
C LYS A 318 -3.41 -14.74 16.26
N HIS A 319 -4.69 -14.51 16.51
CA HIS A 319 -5.20 -13.37 17.26
C HIS A 319 -6.17 -13.82 18.34
N GLY A 320 -6.39 -12.96 19.33
CA GLY A 320 -7.32 -13.20 20.43
C GLY A 320 -8.78 -13.45 19.97
N PRO A 321 -9.62 -14.05 20.84
CA PRO A 321 -10.99 -14.46 20.49
C PRO A 321 -11.90 -13.31 20.05
N HIS A 322 -11.60 -12.08 20.45
CA HIS A 322 -12.38 -10.88 20.12
C HIS A 322 -11.83 -10.08 18.93
N PHE A 323 -10.72 -10.52 18.33
CA PHE A 323 -9.99 -9.72 17.34
C PHE A 323 -10.85 -9.28 16.16
N ASN A 324 -11.68 -10.18 15.62
CA ASN A 324 -12.51 -9.88 14.45
C ASN A 324 -13.61 -8.87 14.79
N GLU A 325 -14.25 -9.00 15.95
CA GLU A 325 -15.29 -8.10 16.43
C GLU A 325 -14.71 -6.72 16.72
N LEU A 326 -13.54 -6.65 17.37
CA LEU A 326 -12.81 -5.42 17.65
C LEU A 326 -12.35 -4.73 16.37
N ARG A 327 -11.81 -5.49 15.41
CA ARG A 327 -11.40 -4.97 14.10
C ARG A 327 -12.59 -4.42 13.33
N ARG A 328 -13.74 -5.11 13.36
CA ARG A 328 -14.98 -4.64 12.73
C ARG A 328 -15.45 -3.33 13.34
N LEU A 329 -15.49 -3.25 14.68
CA LEU A 329 -15.89 -2.04 15.40
C LEU A 329 -14.96 -0.86 15.03
N LEU A 330 -13.64 -1.05 15.15
CA LEU A 330 -12.67 -0.01 14.86
C LEU A 330 -12.74 0.46 13.41
N TYR A 331 -12.86 -0.46 12.46
CA TYR A 331 -13.02 -0.13 11.04
C TYR A 331 -14.27 0.71 10.76
N GLN A 332 -15.41 0.38 11.39
CA GLN A 332 -16.65 1.16 11.22
C GLN A 332 -16.51 2.57 11.80
N VAL A 333 -15.87 2.71 12.96
CA VAL A 333 -15.61 4.01 13.58
C VAL A 333 -14.67 4.84 12.72
N GLN A 334 -13.55 4.27 12.23
CA GLN A 334 -12.60 4.94 11.33
C GLN A 334 -13.27 5.47 10.05
N ASN A 335 -14.22 4.71 9.47
CA ASN A 335 -14.90 5.10 8.23
C ASN A 335 -16.10 6.03 8.43
N HIS A 336 -16.44 6.39 9.67
CA HIS A 336 -17.52 7.31 9.93
C HIS A 336 -17.12 8.75 9.56
N LYS A 337 -18.04 9.50 8.94
CA LYS A 337 -17.81 10.89 8.46
C LYS A 337 -17.36 11.90 9.52
N GLN A 338 -17.43 11.56 10.81
CA GLN A 338 -16.99 12.42 11.92
C GLN A 338 -15.65 11.97 12.53
N ALA A 339 -15.02 10.93 11.99
CA ALA A 339 -13.78 10.37 12.52
C ALA A 339 -12.53 11.16 12.11
N TRP A 340 -12.65 12.03 11.09
CA TRP A 340 -11.50 12.74 10.49
C TRP A 340 -10.53 13.42 11.48
N PRO A 341 -10.95 14.00 12.63
CA PRO A 341 -9.99 14.60 13.57
C PRO A 341 -9.20 13.58 14.40
N PHE A 342 -9.65 12.32 14.43
CA PHE A 342 -9.16 11.27 15.32
C PHE A 342 -8.47 10.15 14.56
N LEU A 343 -8.32 10.27 13.24
CA LEU A 343 -7.72 9.22 12.41
C LEU A 343 -6.23 9.05 12.67
N HIS A 344 -5.54 10.11 13.06
CA HIS A 344 -4.09 10.16 13.24
C HIS A 344 -3.73 10.96 14.50
N PRO A 345 -2.51 10.79 15.05
CA PRO A 345 -2.03 11.60 16.17
C PRO A 345 -2.10 13.10 15.85
N VAL A 346 -2.38 13.93 16.87
CA VAL A 346 -2.37 15.39 16.71
C VAL A 346 -0.96 15.86 16.37
N ASN A 347 -0.80 16.61 15.29
CA ASN A 347 0.51 17.11 14.88
C ASN A 347 1.03 18.16 15.88
N LYS A 348 2.16 17.86 16.54
CA LYS A 348 2.80 18.77 17.50
C LYS A 348 3.22 20.10 16.87
N ASP A 349 3.58 20.11 15.59
CA ASP A 349 4.02 21.31 14.91
C ASP A 349 2.84 22.25 14.57
N GLU A 350 1.63 21.69 14.43
CA GLU A 350 0.39 22.44 14.20
C GLU A 350 -0.27 22.89 15.51
N VAL A 351 -0.17 22.07 16.56
CA VAL A 351 -0.78 22.30 17.87
C VAL A 351 0.27 22.14 18.97
N SER A 352 1.05 23.20 19.18
CA SER A 352 2.28 23.17 19.97
C SER A 352 2.11 22.82 21.45
N ASP A 353 0.98 23.20 22.05
CA ASP A 353 0.67 22.99 23.47
C ASP A 353 -0.13 21.70 23.72
N TYR A 354 -0.58 20.99 22.68
CA TYR A 354 -1.44 19.81 22.83
C TYR A 354 -0.86 18.76 23.78
N TYR A 355 0.40 18.38 23.57
CA TYR A 355 1.09 17.38 24.39
C TYR A 355 1.56 17.88 25.76
N THR A 356 1.35 19.16 26.05
CA THR A 356 1.52 19.71 27.41
C THR A 356 0.23 19.64 28.22
N VAL A 357 -0.92 19.71 27.54
CA VAL A 357 -2.25 19.62 28.15
C VAL A 357 -2.75 18.17 28.22
N ILE A 358 -2.55 17.40 27.14
CA ILE A 358 -2.97 16.01 27.02
C ILE A 358 -1.80 15.08 27.31
N THR A 359 -1.86 14.41 28.46
CA THR A 359 -0.79 13.54 28.97
C THR A 359 -0.82 12.12 28.41
N GLU A 360 -2.00 11.63 28.03
CA GLU A 360 -2.20 10.29 27.46
C GLU A 360 -2.85 10.43 26.07
N PRO A 361 -2.08 10.79 25.02
CA PRO A 361 -2.62 10.93 23.67
C PRO A 361 -3.05 9.57 23.10
N MET A 362 -4.11 9.57 22.29
CA MET A 362 -4.61 8.38 21.60
C MET A 362 -5.32 8.81 20.31
N ASP A 363 -5.29 7.95 19.31
CA ASP A 363 -5.96 8.13 18.02
C ASP A 363 -6.29 6.77 17.38
N LEU A 364 -7.14 6.78 16.35
CA LEU A 364 -7.66 5.55 15.74
C LEU A 364 -6.62 4.78 14.92
N SER A 365 -5.53 5.40 14.44
CA SER A 365 -4.44 4.67 13.78
C SER A 365 -3.54 3.96 14.79
N THR A 366 -3.23 4.61 15.92
CA THR A 366 -2.52 3.97 17.03
C THR A 366 -3.31 2.79 17.59
N MET A 367 -4.64 2.91 17.73
CA MET A 367 -5.51 1.80 18.12
C MET A 367 -5.48 0.65 17.11
N GLU A 368 -5.41 0.93 15.81
CA GLU A 368 -5.35 -0.10 14.77
C GLU A 368 -4.03 -0.88 14.85
N GLU A 369 -2.90 -0.19 15.01
CA GLU A 369 -1.60 -0.82 15.21
C GLU A 369 -1.58 -1.70 16.47
N LYS A 370 -2.10 -1.17 17.58
CA LYS A 370 -2.21 -1.90 18.85
C LYS A 370 -3.08 -3.15 18.72
N LEU A 371 -4.21 -3.06 18.01
CA LEU A 371 -5.07 -4.21 17.73
C LEU A 371 -4.35 -5.27 16.89
N MET A 372 -3.64 -4.87 15.83
CA MET A 372 -2.92 -5.80 14.95
C MET A 372 -1.77 -6.55 15.65
N GLN A 373 -1.32 -6.03 16.79
CA GLN A 373 -0.31 -6.63 17.67
C GLN A 373 -0.92 -7.38 18.87
N ASP A 374 -2.23 -7.66 18.85
CA ASP A 374 -2.97 -8.30 19.96
C ASP A 374 -2.90 -7.54 21.29
N GLY A 375 -2.75 -6.21 21.24
CA GLY A 375 -2.67 -5.33 22.41
C GLY A 375 -4.01 -5.06 23.11
N TYR A 376 -5.09 -5.74 22.71
CA TYR A 376 -6.40 -5.71 23.35
C TYR A 376 -6.85 -7.14 23.66
N ALA A 377 -6.69 -7.55 24.91
CA ALA A 377 -7.13 -8.87 25.37
C ALA A 377 -8.66 -8.92 25.51
N GLU A 378 -9.25 -7.81 25.95
CA GLU A 378 -10.68 -7.70 26.26
C GLU A 378 -11.33 -6.51 25.54
N PRO A 379 -12.60 -6.60 25.11
CA PRO A 379 -13.26 -5.51 24.39
C PRO A 379 -13.31 -4.18 25.14
N LYS A 380 -13.39 -4.23 26.47
CA LYS A 380 -13.36 -3.05 27.35
C LYS A 380 -12.10 -2.21 27.18
N GLU A 381 -10.97 -2.81 26.80
CA GLU A 381 -9.69 -2.12 26.68
C GLU A 381 -9.67 -1.25 25.41
N LEU A 382 -10.19 -1.76 24.30
CA LEU A 382 -10.36 -0.98 23.07
C LEU A 382 -11.36 0.16 23.29
N ILE A 383 -12.49 -0.13 23.96
CA ILE A 383 -13.49 0.90 24.30
C ILE A 383 -12.87 2.00 25.18
N LYS A 384 -12.01 1.64 26.15
CA LYS A 384 -11.33 2.60 27.01
C LYS A 384 -10.42 3.55 26.22
N ASP A 385 -9.66 3.03 25.25
CA ASP A 385 -8.82 3.85 24.35
C ASP A 385 -9.69 4.72 23.44
N MET A 386 -10.81 4.21 22.94
CA MET A 386 -11.75 5.01 22.13
C MET A 386 -12.38 6.14 22.94
N GLN A 387 -12.76 5.88 24.19
CA GLN A 387 -13.23 6.91 25.12
C GLN A 387 -12.13 7.92 25.46
N LEU A 388 -10.88 7.48 25.57
CA LEU A 388 -9.74 8.37 25.82
C LEU A 388 -9.61 9.42 24.70
N ILE A 389 -9.77 9.02 23.43
CA ILE A 389 -9.83 9.96 22.29
C ILE A 389 -10.89 11.04 22.53
N PHE A 390 -12.12 10.64 22.90
CA PHE A 390 -13.22 11.59 23.09
C PHE A 390 -13.04 12.48 24.32
N ARG A 391 -12.52 11.93 25.43
CA ARG A 391 -12.21 12.70 26.63
C ARG A 391 -11.11 13.71 26.37
N ASN A 392 -10.02 13.32 25.73
CA ASN A 392 -8.93 14.23 25.36
C ASN A 392 -9.42 15.35 24.45
N CYS A 393 -10.28 15.02 23.49
CA CYS A 393 -10.89 16.01 22.61
C CYS A 393 -11.71 17.04 23.40
N LYS A 394 -12.59 16.60 24.31
CA LYS A 394 -13.43 17.49 25.14
C LYS A 394 -12.64 18.26 26.20
N LEU A 395 -11.53 17.71 26.70
CA LEU A 395 -10.65 18.37 27.64
C LEU A 395 -9.89 19.52 26.97
N TYR A 396 -9.40 19.28 25.75
CA TYR A 396 -8.60 20.25 25.01
C TYR A 396 -9.44 21.31 24.29
N ASN A 397 -10.61 20.92 23.78
CA ASN A 397 -11.43 21.78 22.91
C ASN A 397 -12.73 22.21 23.58
N ASP A 398 -13.10 23.48 23.38
CA ASP A 398 -14.41 24.00 23.78
C ASP A 398 -15.57 23.20 23.18
N SER A 399 -16.67 23.12 23.92
CA SER A 399 -17.88 22.36 23.53
C SER A 399 -18.53 22.86 22.23
N THR A 400 -18.28 24.10 21.83
CA THR A 400 -18.84 24.73 20.63
C THR A 400 -18.07 24.37 19.35
N THR A 401 -16.84 23.86 19.49
CA THR A 401 -15.94 23.55 18.37
C THR A 401 -16.45 22.40 17.50
N VAL A 402 -15.96 22.35 16.26
CA VAL A 402 -16.27 21.24 15.35
C VAL A 402 -15.69 19.93 15.89
N TYR A 403 -14.53 19.96 16.53
CA TYR A 403 -13.87 18.81 17.13
C TYR A 403 -14.71 18.16 18.23
N SER A 404 -15.20 18.96 19.18
CA SER A 404 -16.09 18.48 20.25
C SER A 404 -17.41 17.93 19.71
N LYS A 405 -17.98 18.56 18.68
CA LYS A 405 -19.17 18.05 17.97
C LYS A 405 -18.90 16.71 17.27
N CYS A 406 -17.74 16.55 16.65
CA CYS A 406 -17.32 15.29 16.03
C CYS A 406 -17.14 14.20 17.09
N ALA A 407 -16.48 14.49 18.21
CA ALA A 407 -16.30 13.54 19.32
C ALA A 407 -17.65 13.02 19.85
N VAL A 408 -18.59 13.92 20.16
CA VAL A 408 -19.92 13.53 20.68
C VAL A 408 -20.68 12.64 19.69
N ARG A 409 -20.66 12.98 18.40
CA ARG A 409 -21.35 12.20 17.37
C ARG A 409 -20.70 10.83 17.15
N LEU A 410 -19.37 10.78 17.15
CA LEU A 410 -18.63 9.54 16.94
C LEU A 410 -18.73 8.61 18.15
N GLU A 411 -18.71 9.16 19.36
CA GLU A 411 -18.94 8.41 20.61
C GLU A 411 -20.34 7.79 20.64
N LYS A 412 -21.37 8.56 20.26
CA LYS A 412 -22.73 8.02 20.12
C LYS A 412 -22.80 6.90 19.08
N TYR A 413 -22.10 7.05 17.96
CA TYR A 413 -22.05 6.03 16.91
C TYR A 413 -21.33 4.76 17.41
N MET A 414 -20.17 4.90 18.07
CA MET A 414 -19.48 3.78 18.72
C MET A 414 -20.44 2.99 19.62
N TRP A 415 -21.16 3.67 20.51
CA TRP A 415 -22.07 2.98 21.43
C TRP A 415 -23.22 2.28 20.72
N SER A 416 -23.69 2.81 19.59
CA SER A 416 -24.68 2.10 18.76
C SER A 416 -24.12 0.79 18.20
N LEU A 417 -22.84 0.78 17.78
CA LEU A 417 -22.17 -0.44 17.29
C LEU A 417 -21.89 -1.45 18.40
N VAL A 418 -21.49 -0.97 19.59
CA VAL A 418 -21.27 -1.85 20.76
C VAL A 418 -22.58 -2.54 21.15
N LYS A 419 -23.71 -1.83 21.08
CA LYS A 419 -25.04 -2.39 21.37
C LYS A 419 -25.49 -3.46 20.38
N GLU A 420 -24.96 -3.48 19.16
CA GLU A 420 -25.26 -4.52 18.16
C GLU A 420 -24.55 -5.85 18.46
N VAL A 421 -23.66 -5.91 19.45
CA VAL A 421 -22.94 -7.13 19.87
C VAL A 421 -23.54 -7.62 21.20
N PRO A 422 -24.42 -8.65 21.19
CA PRO A 422 -25.10 -9.13 22.39
C PRO A 422 -24.15 -9.51 23.54
N GLU A 423 -22.99 -10.05 23.20
CA GLU A 423 -21.93 -10.48 24.11
C GLU A 423 -21.31 -9.31 24.90
N TRP A 424 -21.49 -8.07 24.43
CA TRP A 424 -20.92 -6.86 25.03
C TRP A 424 -21.94 -6.06 25.84
N SER A 425 -23.10 -6.64 26.14
CA SER A 425 -24.17 -6.01 26.94
C SER A 425 -23.66 -5.42 28.26
N ASN A 426 -22.78 -6.12 28.97
CA ASN A 426 -22.19 -5.65 30.24
C ASN A 426 -21.34 -4.36 30.08
N LEU A 427 -20.80 -4.08 28.88
CA LEU A 427 -20.02 -2.86 28.61
C LEU A 427 -20.92 -1.61 28.50
N LEU A 428 -22.23 -1.79 28.36
CA LEU A 428 -23.22 -0.71 28.30
C LEU A 428 -23.66 -0.24 29.68
N GLU A 429 -23.55 -1.09 30.70
CA GLU A 429 -23.92 -0.77 32.10
C GLU A 429 -22.88 0.16 32.75
N ASP A 430 -21.60 -0.04 32.44
CA ASP A 430 -20.51 0.86 32.88
C ASP A 430 -20.57 2.25 32.22
N ALA A 431 -21.26 2.38 31.08
CA ALA A 431 -21.38 3.62 30.33
C ALA A 431 -22.53 4.53 30.81
N SER A 432 -23.55 3.96 31.46
CA SER A 432 -24.73 4.67 31.95
C SER A 432 -24.61 5.12 33.42
N CYS A 433 -23.54 4.70 34.11
CA CYS A 433 -23.32 4.99 35.53
C CYS A 433 -22.32 6.15 35.79
N LYS A 434 -21.95 6.96 34.79
CA LYS A 434 -21.03 8.10 34.92
C LYS A 434 -21.48 9.35 34.18
#